data_AF-A0A9D0M1L8-F1
#
_entry.id   AF-A0A9D0M1L8-F1
#
_cell.length_a   1.000
_cell.length_b   1.000
_cell.length_c   1.000
_cell.angle_alpha   90.00
_cell.angle_beta   90.00
_cell.angle_gamma   90.00
#
_symmetry.space_group_name_H-M   'P 1'
#
loop_
_entity.id
_entity.type
_entity.pdbx_description
1 polymer ?
#
loop_
_entity_poly.entity_id
_entity_poly.type
_entity_poly.pdbx_seq_one_letter_code
_entity_poly.pdbx_strand_id
1 'polypeptide(L)' 'MGVSDKIKEELLKEMYTNIDKMYDFMEQHYVLSDEHHDLIIRELNKLKDQFYLISTNSKLS' A
#
# COMPACT_ATOMS: atom_id res chain seq x y z
N MET A 1 -8.04 -12.25 19.15
CA MET A 1 -7.26 -12.13 17.90
C MET A 1 -6.36 -13.35 17.82
N GLY A 2 -6.62 -14.23 16.85
CA GLY A 2 -5.80 -15.42 16.63
C GLY A 2 -4.45 -15.07 16.03
N VAL A 3 -3.54 -16.05 15.97
CA VAL A 3 -2.22 -15.90 15.31
C VAL A 3 -2.39 -15.48 13.84
N SER A 4 -3.41 -16.01 13.15
CA SER A 4 -3.72 -15.65 11.76
C SER A 4 -4.10 -14.18 11.58
N ASP A 5 -4.88 -13.60 12.52
CA ASP A 5 -5.28 -12.19 12.45
C ASP A 5 -4.06 -11.26 12.62
N LYS A 6 -3.13 -11.63 13.50
CA LYS A 6 -1.87 -10.88 13.68
C LYS A 6 -1.00 -10.92 12.43
N ILE A 7 -0.87 -12.09 11.79
CA ILE A 7 -0.10 -12.24 10.55
C ILE A 7 -0.72 -11.39 9.43
N LYS A 8 -2.05 -11.37 9.31
CA LYS A 8 -2.75 -10.49 8.34
C LYS A 8 -2.45 -9.01 8.57
N GLU A 9 -2.46 -8.58 9.83
CA GLU A 9 -2.19 -7.20 10.19
C GLU A 9 -0.75 -6.80 9.88
N GLU A 10 0.22 -7.68 10.15
CA GLU A 10 1.63 -7.45 9.82
C GLU A 10 1.85 -7.41 8.30
N LEU A 11 1.26 -8.33 7.54
CA LEU A 11 1.32 -8.33 6.07
C LEU A 11 0.72 -7.06 5.48
N LEU A 12 -0.41 -6.60 6.01
CA LEU A 12 -1.03 -5.35 5.56
C LEU A 12 -0.12 -4.14 5.82
N LYS A 13 0.49 -4.07 7.00
CA LYS A 13 1.46 -3.01 7.35
C LYS A 13 2.68 -3.04 6.43
N GLU A 14 3.18 -4.23 6.12
CA GLU A 14 4.30 -4.40 5.19
C GLU A 14 3.94 -3.92 3.78
N MET A 15 2.77 -4.32 3.26
CA MET A 15 2.27 -3.85 1.97
C MET A 15 2.14 -2.33 1.92
N TYR A 16 1.62 -1.70 2.97
CA TYR A 16 1.52 -0.24 3.03
C TYR A 16 2.88 0.44 3.04
N THR A 17 3.81 -0.10 3.83
CA THR A 17 5.19 0.39 3.87
C THR A 17 5.87 0.27 2.50
N ASN A 18 5.62 -0.81 1.77
CA ASN A 18 6.18 -1.00 0.44
C ASN A 18 5.57 -0.02 -0.57
N ILE A 19 4.27 0.28 -0.48
CA ILE A 19 3.63 1.31 -1.31
C ILE A 19 4.27 2.68 -1.06
N ASP A 20 4.51 3.04 0.19
CA ASP A 20 5.15 4.32 0.54
C ASP A 20 6.57 4.39 -0.02
N LYS A 21 7.35 3.32 0.13
CA LYS A 21 8.69 3.22 -0.48
C LYS A 21 8.67 3.35 -2.00
N MET A 22 7.63 2.86 -2.67
CA MET A 22 7.49 3.05 -4.13
C MET A 22 7.29 4.51 -4.49
N TYR A 23 6.51 5.25 -3.71
CA TYR A 23 6.35 6.69 -3.88
C TYR A 23 7.68 7.43 -3.68
N ASP A 24 8.35 7.18 -2.56
CA ASP A 24 9.64 7.80 -2.24
C ASP A 24 10.68 7.52 -3.33
N PHE A 25 10.72 6.28 -3.83
CA PHE A 25 11.59 5.89 -4.93
C PHE A 25 11.28 6.68 -6.21
N MET A 26 10.00 6.85 -6.56
CA MET A 26 9.63 7.65 -7.73
C MET A 26 10.01 9.13 -7.57
N GLU A 27 9.76 9.71 -6.40
CA GLU A 27 10.10 11.10 -6.09
C GLU A 27 11.62 11.35 -6.11
N GLN A 28 12.42 10.39 -5.62
CA GLN A 28 13.89 10.52 -5.61
C GLN A 28 14.53 10.36 -6.98
N HIS A 29 13.91 9.60 -7.88
CA HIS A 29 14.53 9.22 -9.15
C HIS A 29 13.92 9.92 -10.38
N TYR A 30 12.73 10.51 -10.26
CA TYR A 30 12.05 11.21 -11.35
C TYR A 30 11.64 12.63 -10.95
N VAL A 31 11.75 13.56 -11.90
CA VAL A 31 11.15 14.89 -11.76
C VAL A 31 9.68 14.77 -12.15
N LEU A 32 8.82 14.62 -11.15
CA LEU A 32 7.38 14.56 -11.35
C LEU A 32 6.81 15.98 -11.38
N SER A 33 5.93 16.27 -12.34
CA SER A 33 5.10 17.48 -12.25
C SER A 33 4.06 17.32 -11.14
N ASP A 34 3.55 18.43 -10.61
CA ASP A 34 2.49 18.43 -9.58
C ASP A 34 1.29 17.53 -9.95
N GLU A 35 0.83 17.56 -11.21
CA GLU A 35 -0.27 16.70 -11.69
C GLU A 35 0.04 15.19 -11.57
N HIS A 36 1.31 14.81 -11.78
CA HIS A 36 1.77 13.42 -11.67
C HIS A 36 1.96 13.01 -10.21
N HIS A 37 2.42 13.91 -9.33
CA HIS A 37 2.46 13.66 -7.89
C HIS A 37 1.06 13.33 -7.35
N ASP A 38 0.07 14.17 -7.65
CA ASP A 38 -1.31 13.98 -7.18
C ASP A 38 -1.92 12.70 -7.73
N LEU A 39 -1.70 12.42 -9.02
CA LEU A 39 -2.19 11.21 -9.67
C LEU A 39 -1.59 9.95 -9.02
N ILE A 40 -0.27 9.91 -8.83
CA ILE A 40 0.42 8.76 -8.24
C ILE A 40 -0.05 8.54 -6.81
N ILE A 41 -0.10 9.58 -5.97
CA ILE A 41 -0.61 9.47 -4.59
C ILE A 41 -2.01 8.86 -4.59
N ARG A 42 -2.90 9.34 -5.48
CA ARG A 42 -4.28 8.84 -5.57
C ARG A 42 -4.33 7.37 -5.94
N GLU A 43 -3.58 6.94 -6.95
CA GLU A 43 -3.60 5.54 -7.39
C GLU A 43 -2.93 4.60 -6.37
N LEU A 44 -1.86 5.03 -5.70
CA LEU A 44 -1.23 4.27 -4.61
C LEU A 44 -2.16 4.12 -3.40
N ASN A 45 -2.92 5.16 -3.05
CA ASN A 45 -3.93 5.07 -2.00
C ASN A 45 -5.07 4.11 -2.36
N LYS A 46 -5.56 4.13 -3.61
CA LYS A 46 -6.53 3.13 -4.06
C LYS A 46 -5.99 1.71 -3.95
N LEU A 47 -4.69 1.50 -4.19
CA LEU A 47 -4.06 0.19 -4.01
C LEU A 47 -4.03 -0.22 -2.53
N LYS A 48 -3.74 0.70 -1.60
CA LYS A 48 -3.84 0.45 -0.15
C LYS A 48 -5.25 0.02 0.25
N ASP A 49 -6.28 0.66 -0.31
CA ASP A 49 -7.68 0.30 -0.07
C ASP A 49 -7.99 -1.12 -0.56
N GLN A 50 -7.49 -1.50 -1.75
CA GLN A 50 -7.66 -2.87 -2.24
C GLN A 50 -7.00 -3.89 -1.31
N PHE A 51 -5.78 -3.64 -0.83
CA PHE A 51 -5.12 -4.54 0.11
C PHE A 51 -5.87 -4.64 1.45
N TYR A 52 -6.46 -3.56 1.93
CA TYR A 52 -7.34 -3.59 3.10
C TYR A 52 -8.54 -4.51 2.89
N LEU A 53 -9.23 -4.36 1.75
CA LEU A 53 -10.38 -5.17 1.39
C LEU A 53 -10.01 -6.64 1.24
N ILE A 54 -8.85 -6.95 0.65
CA ILE A 54 -8.34 -8.32 0.52
C ILE A 54 -8.03 -8.90 1.90
N SER A 55 -7.29 -8.19 2.75
CA SER A 55 -6.95 -8.66 4.11
C SER A 55 -8.20 -8.95 4.95
N THR A 56 -9.23 -8.10 4.79
CA THR A 56 -10.51 -8.22 5.49
C THR A 56 -11.37 -9.38 4.96
N ASN A 57 -11.45 -9.56 3.65
CA ASN A 57 -12.41 -10.49 3.03
C ASN A 57 -11.80 -11.85 2.64
N SER A 58 -10.49 -11.96 2.54
CA SER A 58 -9.80 -13.20 2.15
C SER A 58 -9.30 -13.96 3.39
N LYS A 59 -9.21 -15.28 3.32
CA LYS A 59 -8.57 -16.09 4.37
C LYS A 59 -7.06 -16.12 4.10
N LEU A 60 -6.27 -16.14 5.17
CA LEU A 60 -4.85 -16.43 5.02
C LEU A 60 -4.72 -17.88 4.55
N SER A 61 -3.97 -18.10 3.45
CA SER A 61 -3.67 -19.43 2.92
C SER A 61 -2.71 -20.19 3.82
#